data_AF-A0A9N7L5Q8-F1
#
_entry.id   AF-A0A9N7L5Q8-F1
#
_cell.length_a   1.000
_cell.length_b   1.000
_cell.length_c   1.000
_cell.angle_alpha   90.00
_cell.angle_beta   90.00
_cell.angle_gamma   90.00
#
_symmetry.space_group_name_H-M   'P 1'
#
loop_
_entity.id
_entity.type
_entity.pdbx_description
1 polymer ?
#
loop_
_entity_poly.entity_id
_entity_poly.type
_entity_poly.pdbx_seq_one_letter_code
_entity_poly.pdbx_strand_id
1 'polypeptide(L)'
;MAHDGKLQQAVTNQRLCFRLAKHASSEPILISYLVAVASQAIALHGMDRILALSTQHPQIAASIKIAIHSDYQTISPSYALQGETAIFARLMEYTQHMGPVAFANTGRKSGEALRTPKPKALFDEWLDVNGRSTIHQLRELSSNAKLPGKSIYEAIDNQLARLKAYPADDYTLARALSPEFTTSIQHRYLMTATAQSTVIAADVLIWSAQHHRFPSTLAQTTDRVPIDPYSGKPFQYASSSNGFVIWSLGQSGQYNPQQAGLMKDTTAIVFRYP
;
A
#
# COMPACT_ATOMS: atom_id res chain seq x y z
N MET A 1 21.34 -9.76 -12.85
CA MET A 1 20.74 -11.10 -13.05
C MET A 1 19.90 -11.16 -14.32
N ALA A 2 18.73 -10.49 -14.41
CA ALA A 2 17.87 -10.57 -15.59
C ALA A 2 18.56 -10.04 -16.86
N HIS A 3 19.24 -8.90 -16.77
CA HIS A 3 20.07 -8.35 -17.86
C HIS A 3 21.23 -9.27 -18.27
N ASP A 4 21.65 -10.20 -17.40
CA ASP A 4 22.71 -11.17 -17.69
C ASP A 4 22.14 -12.49 -18.26
N GLY A 5 20.87 -12.50 -18.71
CA GLY A 5 20.17 -13.67 -19.21
C GLY A 5 19.71 -14.67 -18.12
N LYS A 6 19.99 -14.40 -16.84
CA LYS A 6 19.64 -15.29 -15.71
C LYS A 6 18.20 -15.07 -15.23
N LEU A 7 17.24 -15.15 -16.15
CA LEU A 7 15.82 -14.81 -15.90
C LEU A 7 15.20 -15.64 -14.78
N GLN A 8 15.35 -16.97 -14.80
CA GLN A 8 14.76 -17.83 -13.77
C GLN A 8 15.33 -17.54 -12.37
N GLN A 9 16.64 -17.30 -12.27
CA GLN A 9 17.26 -16.95 -11.00
C GLN A 9 16.78 -15.58 -10.49
N ALA A 10 16.55 -14.63 -11.40
CA ALA A 10 15.98 -13.34 -11.04
C ALA A 10 14.56 -13.51 -10.45
N VAL A 11 13.71 -14.37 -11.04
CA VAL A 11 12.38 -14.69 -10.49
C VAL A 11 12.51 -15.30 -9.09
N THR A 12 13.39 -16.29 -8.92
CA THR A 12 13.66 -16.89 -7.60
C THR A 12 14.12 -15.86 -6.58
N ASN A 13 14.95 -14.89 -6.98
CA ASN A 13 15.39 -13.81 -6.09
C ASN A 13 14.22 -12.90 -5.68
N GLN A 14 13.34 -12.51 -6.61
CA GLN A 14 12.16 -11.70 -6.26
C GLN A 14 11.21 -12.44 -5.30
N ARG A 15 11.10 -13.77 -5.41
CA ARG A 15 10.30 -14.58 -4.47
C ARG A 15 10.79 -14.48 -3.02
N LEU A 16 12.10 -14.30 -2.81
CA LEU A 16 12.65 -14.14 -1.45
C LEU A 16 12.11 -12.87 -0.78
N CYS A 17 11.88 -11.80 -1.53
CA CYS A 17 11.30 -10.57 -1.01
C CYS A 17 9.88 -10.75 -0.46
N PHE A 18 9.07 -11.66 -1.02
CA PHE A 18 7.75 -11.99 -0.44
C PHE A 18 7.87 -12.70 0.91
N ARG A 19 8.88 -13.56 1.10
CA ARG A 19 9.14 -14.20 2.39
C ARG A 19 9.64 -13.20 3.42
N LEU A 20 10.51 -12.28 3.02
CA LEU A 20 10.96 -11.15 3.86
C LEU A 20 9.77 -10.29 4.28
N ALA A 21 8.84 -9.99 3.35
CA ALA A 21 7.63 -9.26 3.66
C ALA A 21 6.77 -9.97 4.71
N LYS A 22 6.57 -11.29 4.55
CA LYS A 22 5.83 -12.10 5.52
C LYS A 22 6.47 -12.04 6.91
N HIS A 23 7.79 -12.18 6.98
CA HIS A 23 8.52 -12.10 8.24
C HIS A 23 8.41 -10.70 8.87
N ALA A 24 8.66 -9.63 8.11
CA ALA A 24 8.53 -8.26 8.60
C ALA A 24 7.11 -7.98 9.12
N SER A 25 6.07 -8.52 8.48
CA SER A 25 4.68 -8.32 8.91
C SER A 25 4.27 -9.07 10.19
N SER A 26 5.15 -9.88 10.79
CA SER A 26 4.82 -10.62 12.03
C SER A 26 4.78 -9.74 13.28
N GLU A 27 5.39 -8.56 13.22
CA GLU A 27 5.35 -7.60 14.33
C GLU A 27 4.16 -6.64 14.16
N PRO A 28 3.36 -6.39 15.21
CA PRO A 28 2.16 -5.56 15.14
C PRO A 28 2.50 -4.06 15.22
N ILE A 29 3.50 -3.58 14.49
CA ILE A 29 3.88 -2.16 14.48
C ILE A 29 3.91 -1.62 13.06
N LEU A 30 3.60 -0.33 12.89
CA LEU A 30 3.43 0.29 11.58
C LEU A 30 4.71 0.18 10.76
N ILE A 31 5.87 0.41 11.38
CA ILE A 31 7.15 0.36 10.67
C ILE A 31 7.41 -1.03 10.06
N SER A 32 7.10 -2.11 10.79
CA SER A 32 7.29 -3.47 10.31
C SER A 32 6.32 -3.81 9.17
N TYR A 33 5.08 -3.28 9.22
CA TYR A 33 4.15 -3.32 8.08
C TYR A 33 4.70 -2.56 6.85
N LEU A 34 5.23 -1.35 7.02
CA LEU A 34 5.77 -0.56 5.91
C LEU A 34 6.99 -1.22 5.26
N VAL A 35 7.87 -1.84 6.05
CA VAL A 35 8.99 -2.65 5.54
C VAL A 35 8.48 -3.82 4.72
N ALA A 36 7.40 -4.47 5.18
CA ALA A 36 6.79 -5.57 4.45
C ALA A 36 6.19 -5.13 3.11
N VAL A 37 5.44 -4.02 3.09
CA VAL A 37 4.93 -3.39 1.86
C VAL A 37 6.06 -3.04 0.91
N ALA A 38 7.13 -2.39 1.39
CA ALA A 38 8.27 -2.01 0.56
C ALA A 38 8.95 -3.24 -0.08
N SER A 39 9.08 -4.33 0.69
CA SER A 39 9.62 -5.60 0.19
C SER A 39 8.74 -6.20 -0.92
N GLN A 40 7.41 -6.13 -0.78
CA GLN A 40 6.49 -6.54 -1.85
C GLN A 40 6.60 -5.66 -3.09
N ALA A 41 6.69 -4.34 -2.91
CA ALA A 41 6.83 -3.39 -4.01
C ALA A 41 8.10 -3.66 -4.83
N ILE A 42 9.23 -3.90 -4.15
CA ILE A 42 10.51 -4.26 -4.78
C ILE A 42 10.36 -5.56 -5.58
N ALA A 43 9.73 -6.58 -4.99
CA ALA A 43 9.50 -7.87 -5.63
C ALA A 43 8.70 -7.73 -6.93
N LEU A 44 7.55 -7.05 -6.85
CA LEU A 44 6.62 -6.87 -7.96
C LEU A 44 7.23 -6.01 -9.07
N HIS A 45 7.86 -4.89 -8.73
CA HIS A 45 8.55 -4.07 -9.73
C HIS A 45 9.70 -4.84 -10.40
N GLY A 46 10.43 -5.66 -9.64
CA GLY A 46 11.42 -6.57 -10.18
C GLY A 46 10.81 -7.58 -11.16
N MET A 47 9.66 -8.16 -10.84
CA MET A 47 8.94 -9.09 -11.72
C MET A 47 8.44 -8.42 -13.01
N ASP A 48 7.90 -7.20 -12.93
CA ASP A 48 7.50 -6.43 -14.11
C ASP A 48 8.67 -6.21 -15.08
N ARG A 49 9.84 -5.86 -14.54
CA ARG A 49 11.07 -5.70 -15.33
C ARG A 49 11.54 -7.02 -15.93
N ILE A 50 11.40 -8.13 -15.22
CA ILE A 50 11.72 -9.47 -15.76
C ILE A 50 10.77 -9.81 -16.91
N LEU A 51 9.46 -9.56 -16.77
CA LEU A 51 8.48 -9.78 -17.85
C LEU A 51 8.84 -8.98 -19.11
N ALA A 52 9.16 -7.70 -18.96
CA ALA A 52 9.55 -6.84 -20.07
C ALA A 52 10.81 -7.35 -20.82
N LEU A 53 11.69 -8.09 -20.15
CA LEU A 53 12.90 -8.68 -20.74
C LEU A 53 12.69 -10.11 -21.26
N SER A 54 11.57 -10.77 -20.95
CA SER A 54 11.36 -12.19 -21.22
C SER A 54 10.50 -12.49 -22.45
N THR A 55 10.51 -11.62 -23.46
CA THR A 55 9.64 -11.69 -24.65
C THR A 55 9.64 -13.04 -25.35
N GLN A 56 10.79 -13.72 -25.38
CA GLN A 56 10.97 -15.00 -26.06
C GLN A 56 10.90 -16.20 -25.11
N HIS A 57 10.49 -15.99 -23.85
CA HIS A 57 10.53 -16.98 -22.79
C HIS A 57 9.20 -17.08 -22.03
N PRO A 58 8.13 -17.62 -22.64
CA PRO A 58 6.81 -17.74 -22.00
C PRO A 58 6.84 -18.52 -20.67
N GLN A 59 7.78 -19.44 -20.49
CA GLN A 59 8.01 -20.15 -19.23
C GLN A 59 8.40 -19.23 -18.06
N ILE A 60 9.02 -18.07 -18.33
CA ILE A 60 9.37 -17.07 -17.31
C ILE A 60 8.11 -16.33 -16.85
N ALA A 61 7.23 -15.96 -17.79
CA ALA A 61 5.93 -15.39 -17.45
C ALA A 61 5.10 -16.36 -16.59
N ALA A 62 5.06 -17.64 -16.96
CA ALA A 62 4.42 -18.68 -16.16
C ALA A 62 5.04 -18.81 -14.75
N SER A 63 6.38 -18.75 -14.65
CA SER A 63 7.09 -18.80 -13.37
C SER A 63 6.77 -17.60 -12.47
N ILE A 64 6.64 -16.39 -13.04
CA ILE A 64 6.24 -15.18 -12.31
C ILE A 64 4.80 -15.31 -11.80
N LYS A 65 3.88 -15.78 -12.65
CA LYS A 65 2.48 -16.02 -12.24
C LYS A 65 2.40 -17.01 -11.07
N ILE A 66 3.12 -18.13 -11.15
CA ILE A 66 3.19 -19.13 -10.07
C ILE A 66 3.79 -18.50 -8.81
N ALA A 67 4.87 -17.72 -8.93
CA ALA A 67 5.52 -17.05 -7.81
C ALA A 67 4.57 -16.10 -7.08
N ILE A 68 3.84 -15.25 -7.80
CA ILE A 68 2.87 -14.34 -7.20
C ILE A 68 1.74 -15.14 -6.54
N HIS A 69 1.13 -16.12 -7.22
CA HIS A 69 0.04 -16.89 -6.63
C HIS A 69 0.43 -17.70 -5.38
N SER A 70 1.66 -18.22 -5.32
CA SER A 70 2.11 -19.06 -4.20
C SER A 70 2.67 -18.26 -3.02
N ASP A 71 3.39 -17.17 -3.28
CA ASP A 71 4.20 -16.49 -2.27
C ASP A 71 3.68 -15.08 -1.92
N TYR A 72 2.96 -14.39 -2.81
CA TYR A 72 2.39 -13.07 -2.49
C TYR A 72 1.17 -13.23 -1.58
N GLN A 73 1.15 -12.46 -0.49
CA GLN A 73 0.03 -12.39 0.44
C GLN A 73 -0.30 -10.92 0.70
N THR A 74 -1.56 -10.54 0.55
CA THR A 74 -1.98 -9.19 0.94
C THR A 74 -1.82 -9.02 2.45
N ILE A 75 -1.00 -8.07 2.87
CA ILE A 75 -0.77 -7.78 4.28
C ILE A 75 -1.83 -6.79 4.74
N SER A 76 -2.50 -7.12 5.85
CA SER A 76 -3.52 -6.25 6.44
C SER A 76 -2.87 -5.21 7.38
N PRO A 77 -3.07 -3.90 7.17
CA PRO A 77 -2.59 -2.88 8.11
C PRO A 77 -3.32 -2.94 9.46
N SER A 78 -4.47 -3.61 9.55
CA SER A 78 -5.25 -3.71 10.80
C SER A 78 -4.45 -4.32 11.95
N TYR A 79 -3.59 -5.32 11.68
CA TYR A 79 -2.75 -5.94 12.72
C TYR A 79 -1.71 -4.96 13.28
N ALA A 80 -1.04 -4.20 12.40
CA ALA A 80 -0.11 -3.15 12.81
C ALA A 80 -0.81 -2.02 13.58
N LEU A 81 -1.97 -1.56 13.11
CA LEU A 81 -2.73 -0.50 13.78
C LEU A 81 -3.22 -0.90 15.18
N GLN A 82 -3.46 -2.20 15.42
CA GLN A 82 -3.79 -2.71 16.75
C GLN A 82 -2.60 -2.61 17.72
N GLY A 83 -1.40 -2.99 17.29
CA GLY A 83 -0.23 -2.83 18.15
C GLY A 83 0.18 -1.37 18.33
N GLU A 84 0.02 -0.51 17.31
CA GLU A 84 0.14 0.95 17.47
C GLU A 84 -0.83 1.46 18.54
N THR A 85 -2.09 0.99 18.55
CA THR A 85 -3.06 1.37 19.59
C THR A 85 -2.54 1.03 21.00
N ALA A 86 -1.93 -0.16 21.17
CA ALA A 86 -1.38 -0.59 22.46
C ALA A 86 -0.12 0.22 22.84
N ILE A 87 0.77 0.49 21.88
CA ILE A 87 1.96 1.31 22.08
C ILE A 87 1.57 2.73 22.51
N PHE A 88 0.63 3.35 21.80
CA PHE A 88 0.17 4.70 22.16
C PHE A 88 -0.50 4.73 23.53
N ALA A 89 -1.32 3.74 23.88
CA ALA A 89 -1.89 3.67 25.22
C ALA A 89 -0.81 3.65 26.31
N ARG A 90 0.21 2.81 26.16
CA ARG A 90 1.34 2.76 27.11
C ARG A 90 2.19 4.02 27.09
N LEU A 91 2.40 4.62 25.92
CA LEU A 91 3.12 5.88 25.80
C LEU A 91 2.40 7.01 26.55
N MET A 92 1.06 7.08 26.49
CA MET A 92 0.29 8.08 27.23
C MET A 92 0.40 7.87 28.75
N GLU A 93 0.25 6.63 29.23
CA GLU A 93 0.43 6.30 30.65
C GLU A 93 1.85 6.66 31.16
N TYR A 94 2.89 6.25 30.41
CA TYR A 94 4.27 6.58 30.74
C TYR A 94 4.49 8.10 30.77
N THR A 95 3.95 8.82 29.79
CA THR A 95 4.07 10.27 29.68
C THR A 95 3.38 11.00 30.82
N GLN A 96 2.22 10.51 31.26
CA GLN A 96 1.49 11.07 32.40
C GLN A 96 2.30 10.98 33.70
N HIS A 97 3.05 9.89 33.88
CA HIS A 97 3.91 9.70 35.06
C HIS A 97 5.19 10.54 34.99
N MET A 98 5.82 10.64 33.82
CA MET A 98 7.13 11.28 33.66
C MET A 98 7.04 12.80 33.36
N GLY A 99 5.86 13.29 32.99
CA GLY A 99 5.59 14.70 32.74
C GLY A 99 6.10 15.22 31.37
N PRO A 100 5.93 16.52 31.11
CA PRO A 100 6.12 17.13 29.79
C PRO A 100 7.55 17.04 29.24
N VAL A 101 8.56 17.06 30.12
CA VAL A 101 9.97 16.99 29.71
C VAL A 101 10.30 15.63 29.09
N ALA A 102 9.78 14.54 29.67
CA ALA A 102 9.98 13.20 29.11
C ALA A 102 9.31 13.07 27.74
N PHE A 103 8.10 13.61 27.58
CA PHE A 103 7.42 13.65 26.29
C PHE A 103 8.24 14.36 25.21
N ALA A 104 8.74 15.57 25.50
CA ALA A 104 9.55 16.35 24.56
C ALA A 104 10.82 15.60 24.11
N ASN A 105 11.38 14.73 24.97
CA ASN A 105 12.55 13.92 24.65
C ASN A 105 12.24 12.70 23.75
N THR A 106 10.99 12.22 23.72
CA THR A 106 10.57 11.10 22.85
C THR A 106 10.44 11.52 21.38
N GLY A 107 10.21 12.80 21.10
CA GLY A 107 9.96 13.33 19.75
C GLY A 107 10.97 14.39 19.31
N ARG A 108 12.24 14.03 19.07
CA ARG A 108 13.28 15.01 18.68
C ARG A 108 12.99 15.79 17.39
N LYS A 109 12.06 15.36 16.53
CA LYS A 109 11.73 15.99 15.24
C LYS A 109 10.31 16.57 15.13
N SER A 110 9.40 16.30 16.08
CA SER A 110 8.01 16.79 16.00
C SER A 110 7.87 18.14 16.71
N GLY A 111 8.04 19.23 15.97
CA GLY A 111 7.50 20.58 16.26
C GLY A 111 8.01 21.33 17.50
N GLU A 112 8.44 22.57 17.32
CA GLU A 112 8.73 23.52 18.42
C GLU A 112 7.54 23.75 19.37
N ALA A 113 6.30 23.54 18.90
CA ALA A 113 5.08 23.69 19.68
C ALA A 113 4.96 22.72 20.88
N LEU A 114 5.69 21.59 20.88
CA LEU A 114 5.72 20.65 22.01
C LEU A 114 6.78 20.99 23.08
N ARG A 115 7.56 22.06 22.88
CA ARG A 115 8.72 22.39 23.72
C ARG A 115 8.47 23.43 24.79
N THR A 116 7.36 24.14 24.77
CA THR A 116 7.01 25.08 25.85
C THR A 116 6.44 24.30 27.05
N PRO A 117 7.11 24.33 28.22
CA PRO A 117 6.63 23.60 29.39
C PRO A 117 5.25 24.14 29.80
N LYS A 118 4.22 23.30 29.70
CA LYS A 118 2.92 23.59 30.32
C LYS A 118 3.00 23.26 31.82
N PRO A 119 2.29 24.00 32.69
CA PRO A 119 2.01 23.54 34.05
C PRO A 119 1.48 22.10 34.01
N LYS A 120 1.89 21.25 34.96
CA LYS A 120 1.56 19.82 34.96
C LYS A 120 0.06 19.55 34.76
N ALA A 121 -0.81 20.30 35.42
CA ALA A 121 -2.26 20.14 35.27
C ALA A 121 -2.75 20.36 33.82
N LEU A 122 -2.27 21.42 33.16
CA LEU A 122 -2.61 21.71 31.76
C LEU A 122 -1.98 20.72 30.79
N PHE A 123 -0.81 20.16 31.14
CA PHE A 123 -0.19 19.08 30.38
C PHE A 123 -1.00 17.79 30.49
N ASP A 124 -1.41 17.40 31.70
CA ASP A 124 -2.17 16.18 31.95
C ASP A 124 -3.54 16.22 31.24
N GLU A 125 -4.23 17.37 31.28
CA GLU A 125 -5.49 17.58 30.54
C GLU A 125 -5.27 17.47 29.02
N TRP A 126 -4.26 18.16 28.49
CA TRP A 126 -3.92 18.09 27.06
C TRP A 126 -3.56 16.66 26.63
N LEU A 127 -2.80 15.93 27.45
CA LEU A 127 -2.38 14.56 27.19
C LEU A 127 -3.59 13.60 27.21
N ASP A 128 -4.52 13.79 28.14
CA ASP A 128 -5.74 12.97 28.20
C ASP A 128 -6.63 13.17 26.97
N VAL A 129 -6.84 14.41 26.52
CA VAL A 129 -7.63 14.69 25.31
C VAL A 129 -6.94 14.14 24.06
N ASN A 130 -5.63 14.37 23.89
CA ASN A 130 -4.87 13.86 22.75
C ASN A 130 -4.76 12.34 22.76
N GLY A 131 -4.52 11.74 23.93
CA GLY A 131 -4.37 10.30 24.12
C GLY A 131 -5.66 9.56 23.78
N ARG A 132 -6.79 9.98 24.35
CA ARG A 132 -8.11 9.40 24.03
C ARG A 132 -8.43 9.51 22.55
N SER A 133 -8.20 10.68 21.96
CA SER A 133 -8.49 10.93 20.55
C SER A 133 -7.61 10.10 19.61
N THR A 134 -6.32 9.99 19.89
CA THR A 134 -5.37 9.19 19.09
C THR A 134 -5.70 7.71 19.15
N ILE A 135 -5.96 7.17 20.36
CA ILE A 135 -6.35 5.76 20.56
C ILE A 135 -7.68 5.47 19.86
N HIS A 136 -8.67 6.35 19.97
CA HIS A 136 -9.95 6.20 19.29
C HIS A 136 -9.75 6.15 17.77
N GLN A 137 -8.95 7.06 17.20
CA GLN A 137 -8.67 7.09 15.76
C GLN A 137 -7.94 5.85 15.26
N LEU A 138 -6.98 5.32 16.02
CA LEU A 138 -6.27 4.10 15.66
C LEU A 138 -7.20 2.88 15.64
N ARG A 139 -8.12 2.78 16.61
CA ARG A 139 -9.16 1.72 16.62
C ARG A 139 -10.11 1.84 15.44
N GLU A 140 -10.50 3.08 15.10
CA GLU A 140 -11.35 3.34 13.95
C GLU A 140 -10.63 2.98 12.64
N LEU A 141 -9.38 3.43 12.45
CA LEU A 141 -8.55 3.08 11.28
C LEU A 141 -8.33 1.58 11.17
N SER A 142 -8.09 0.89 12.29
CA SER A 142 -7.95 -0.57 12.31
C SER A 142 -9.21 -1.30 11.87
N SER A 143 -10.39 -0.72 12.16
CA SER A 143 -11.68 -1.24 11.71
C SER A 143 -11.91 -0.92 10.23
N ASN A 144 -11.65 0.32 9.83
CA ASN A 144 -11.76 0.80 8.45
C ASN A 144 -10.81 0.02 7.51
N ALA A 145 -9.62 -0.37 7.97
CA ALA A 145 -8.65 -1.19 7.26
C ALA A 145 -9.19 -2.53 6.73
N LYS A 146 -10.34 -2.98 7.26
CA LYS A 146 -11.01 -4.22 6.86
C LYS A 146 -12.08 -4.01 5.78
N LEU A 147 -12.47 -2.76 5.52
CA LEU A 147 -13.47 -2.43 4.50
C LEU A 147 -12.93 -2.70 3.10
N PRO A 148 -13.77 -3.14 2.15
CA PRO A 148 -13.35 -3.38 0.77
C PRO A 148 -13.44 -2.11 -0.09
N GLY A 149 -12.64 -2.08 -1.16
CA GLY A 149 -12.80 -1.18 -2.30
C GLY A 149 -12.96 0.29 -1.93
N LYS A 150 -13.96 0.96 -2.53
CA LYS A 150 -14.24 2.39 -2.33
C LYS A 150 -14.60 2.77 -0.89
N SER A 151 -15.26 1.87 -0.16
CA SER A 151 -15.77 2.13 1.19
C SER A 151 -14.67 2.47 2.20
N ILE A 152 -13.44 1.98 1.98
CA ILE A 152 -12.31 2.33 2.84
C ILE A 152 -11.91 3.80 2.72
N TYR A 153 -11.92 4.33 1.50
CA TYR A 153 -11.52 5.71 1.22
C TYR A 153 -12.57 6.67 1.76
N GLU A 154 -13.86 6.36 1.56
CA GLU A 154 -14.96 7.12 2.14
C GLU A 154 -14.87 7.16 3.68
N ALA A 155 -14.53 6.03 4.31
CA ALA A 155 -14.34 5.98 5.76
C ALA A 155 -13.13 6.81 6.23
N ILE A 156 -12.00 6.73 5.52
CA ILE A 156 -10.80 7.53 5.81
C ILE A 156 -11.09 9.04 5.62
N ASP A 157 -11.73 9.43 4.52
CA ASP A 157 -12.05 10.82 4.23
C ASP A 157 -12.99 11.41 5.27
N ASN A 158 -14.01 10.65 5.68
CA ASN A 158 -14.92 11.04 6.75
C ASN A 158 -14.18 11.20 8.09
N GLN A 159 -13.25 10.30 8.40
CA GLN A 159 -12.43 10.39 9.61
C GLN A 159 -11.50 11.61 9.59
N LEU A 160 -10.83 11.87 8.46
CA LEU A 160 -9.97 13.03 8.28
C LEU A 160 -10.76 14.35 8.32
N ALA A 161 -11.97 14.37 7.76
CA ALA A 161 -12.86 15.53 7.83
C ALA A 161 -13.27 15.84 9.28
N ARG A 162 -13.66 14.82 10.06
CA ARG A 162 -13.95 14.99 11.49
C ARG A 162 -12.74 15.50 12.26
N LEU A 163 -11.56 14.95 12.00
CA LEU A 163 -10.33 15.37 12.65
C LEU A 163 -9.96 16.83 12.35
N LYS A 164 -10.22 17.31 11.13
CA LYS A 164 -10.03 18.72 10.76
C LYS A 164 -11.01 19.66 11.44
N ALA A 165 -12.20 19.19 11.80
CA ALA A 165 -13.22 19.99 12.47
C ALA A 165 -12.94 20.21 13.97
N TYR A 166 -12.05 19.44 14.58
CA TYR A 166 -11.66 19.63 15.97
C TYR A 166 -10.68 20.79 16.17
N PRO A 167 -10.68 21.47 17.34
CA PRO A 167 -9.68 22.47 17.69
C PRO A 167 -8.25 21.92 17.53
N ALA A 168 -7.38 22.66 16.85
CA ALA A 168 -6.04 22.17 16.50
C ALA A 168 -5.18 21.82 17.72
N ASP A 169 -5.27 22.65 18.76
CA ASP A 169 -4.41 22.58 19.95
C ASP A 169 -4.67 21.31 20.79
N ASP A 170 -5.93 20.85 20.82
CA ASP A 170 -6.37 19.71 21.62
C ASP A 170 -6.21 18.37 20.89
N TYR A 171 -5.95 18.39 19.60
CA TYR A 171 -5.89 17.18 18.73
C TYR A 171 -4.58 17.10 17.94
N THR A 172 -3.54 17.79 18.40
CA THR A 172 -2.27 17.91 17.69
C THR A 172 -1.63 16.55 17.41
N LEU A 173 -1.61 15.61 18.37
CA LEU A 173 -1.00 14.29 18.16
C LEU A 173 -1.76 13.47 17.12
N ALA A 174 -3.08 13.43 17.24
CA ALA A 174 -3.93 12.74 16.31
C ALA A 174 -3.79 13.29 14.88
N ARG A 175 -3.74 14.63 14.73
CA ARG A 175 -3.52 15.32 13.45
C ARG A 175 -2.14 15.06 12.87
N ALA A 176 -1.10 15.04 13.69
CA ALA A 176 0.27 14.84 13.23
C ALA A 176 0.49 13.41 12.69
N LEU A 177 -0.15 12.42 13.29
CA LEU A 177 0.06 11.01 12.95
C LEU A 177 -0.91 10.48 11.89
N SER A 178 -2.08 11.09 11.75
CA SER A 178 -3.14 10.62 10.86
C SER A 178 -2.70 10.43 9.39
N PRO A 179 -1.91 11.34 8.77
CA PRO A 179 -1.46 11.15 7.39
C PRO A 179 -0.72 9.81 7.20
N GLU A 180 0.25 9.50 8.07
CA GLU A 180 1.04 8.28 7.94
C GLU A 180 0.18 7.02 8.09
N PHE A 181 -0.75 6.99 9.07
CA PHE A 181 -1.64 5.84 9.24
C PHE A 181 -2.60 5.68 8.04
N THR A 182 -3.17 6.78 7.53
CA THR A 182 -4.10 6.71 6.39
C THR A 182 -3.39 6.29 5.10
N THR A 183 -2.21 6.85 4.80
CA THR A 183 -1.39 6.44 3.65
C THR A 183 -0.98 4.98 3.74
N SER A 184 -0.66 4.46 4.94
CA SER A 184 -0.31 3.05 5.12
C SER A 184 -1.43 2.10 4.68
N ILE A 185 -2.69 2.51 4.85
CA ILE A 185 -3.85 1.72 4.42
C ILE A 185 -3.93 1.68 2.90
N GLN A 186 -3.66 2.80 2.23
CA GLN A 186 -3.69 2.90 0.76
C GLN A 186 -2.66 1.97 0.10
N HIS A 187 -1.49 1.80 0.72
CA HIS A 187 -0.46 0.90 0.19
C HIS A 187 -0.92 -0.54 -0.03
N ARG A 188 -1.88 -1.04 0.75
CA ARG A 188 -2.47 -2.39 0.56
C ARG A 188 -3.09 -2.55 -0.84
N TYR A 189 -3.82 -1.53 -1.27
CA TYR A 189 -4.50 -1.52 -2.57
C TYR A 189 -3.51 -1.36 -3.71
N LEU A 190 -2.51 -0.51 -3.51
CA LEU A 190 -1.40 -0.35 -4.44
C LEU A 190 -0.71 -1.69 -4.72
N MET A 191 -0.34 -2.43 -3.68
CA MET A 191 0.32 -3.73 -3.82
C MET A 191 -0.59 -4.77 -4.47
N THR A 192 -1.87 -4.78 -4.09
CA THR A 192 -2.84 -5.72 -4.69
C THR A 192 -3.07 -5.44 -6.18
N ALA A 193 -3.22 -4.17 -6.55
CA ALA A 193 -3.39 -3.76 -7.94
C ALA A 193 -2.13 -4.05 -8.77
N THR A 194 -0.94 -3.82 -8.19
CA THR A 194 0.34 -4.14 -8.83
C THR A 194 0.47 -5.64 -9.08
N ALA A 195 0.26 -6.47 -8.06
CA ALA A 195 0.34 -7.93 -8.18
C ALA A 195 -0.64 -8.47 -9.24
N GLN A 196 -1.89 -7.99 -9.25
CA GLN A 196 -2.87 -8.37 -10.25
C GLN A 196 -2.46 -7.92 -11.66
N SER A 197 -1.97 -6.69 -11.83
CA SER A 197 -1.48 -6.19 -13.13
C SER A 197 -0.33 -7.05 -13.66
N THR A 198 0.63 -7.41 -12.79
CA THR A 198 1.76 -8.28 -13.16
C THR A 198 1.30 -9.67 -13.59
N VAL A 199 0.30 -10.24 -12.90
CA VAL A 199 -0.29 -11.54 -13.28
C VAL A 199 -1.03 -11.46 -14.62
N ILE A 200 -1.82 -10.41 -14.83
CA ILE A 200 -2.50 -10.19 -16.12
C ILE A 200 -1.47 -10.05 -17.25
N ALA A 201 -0.40 -9.29 -17.03
CA ALA A 201 0.67 -9.14 -18.01
C ALA A 201 1.32 -10.49 -18.35
N ALA A 202 1.58 -11.33 -17.35
CA ALA A 202 2.10 -12.67 -17.56
C ALA A 202 1.13 -13.52 -18.40
N ASP A 203 -0.18 -13.45 -18.13
CA ASP A 203 -1.21 -14.17 -18.89
C ASP A 203 -1.29 -13.74 -20.34
N VAL A 204 -1.22 -12.42 -20.60
CA VAL A 204 -1.15 -11.88 -21.96
C VAL A 204 0.06 -12.41 -22.72
N LEU A 205 1.23 -12.47 -22.07
CA LEU A 205 2.46 -12.97 -22.69
C LEU A 205 2.43 -14.48 -22.96
N ILE A 206 1.89 -15.27 -22.03
CA ILE A 206 1.69 -16.72 -22.22
C ILE A 206 0.76 -16.97 -23.41
N TRP A 207 -0.38 -16.26 -23.46
CA TRP A 207 -1.33 -16.37 -24.55
C TRP A 207 -0.71 -15.95 -25.88
N SER A 208 0.04 -14.85 -25.89
CA SER A 208 0.66 -14.32 -27.10
C SER A 208 1.68 -15.29 -27.71
N ALA A 209 2.47 -15.98 -26.88
CA ALA A 209 3.42 -16.98 -27.33
C ALA A 209 2.76 -18.15 -28.08
N GLN A 210 1.50 -18.48 -27.76
CA GLN A 210 0.74 -19.54 -28.41
C GLN A 210 0.06 -19.09 -29.71
N HIS A 211 -0.29 -17.81 -29.82
CA HIS A 211 -1.12 -17.27 -30.91
C HIS A 211 -0.35 -16.35 -31.87
N HIS A 212 0.91 -16.05 -31.58
CA HIS A 212 1.78 -15.16 -32.35
C HIS A 212 1.21 -13.75 -32.58
N ARG A 213 0.35 -13.28 -31.67
CA ARG A 213 -0.22 -11.93 -31.62
C ARG A 213 -0.62 -11.60 -30.19
N PHE A 214 -0.88 -10.33 -29.87
CA PHE A 214 -1.50 -9.99 -28.59
C PHE A 214 -3.01 -10.22 -28.63
N PRO A 215 -3.64 -10.57 -27.50
CA PRO A 215 -5.09 -10.69 -27.42
C PRO A 215 -5.71 -9.31 -27.64
N SER A 216 -6.89 -9.25 -28.26
CA SER A 216 -7.63 -8.00 -28.42
C SER A 216 -8.35 -7.58 -27.15
N THR A 217 -8.63 -8.54 -26.25
CA THR A 217 -9.27 -8.30 -24.94
C THR A 217 -8.71 -9.25 -23.87
N LEU A 218 -8.75 -8.84 -22.60
CA LEU A 218 -8.28 -9.70 -21.49
C LEU A 218 -9.09 -11.00 -21.36
N ALA A 219 -10.35 -11.02 -21.77
CA ALA A 219 -11.21 -12.21 -21.71
C ALA A 219 -10.70 -13.37 -22.60
N GLN A 220 -9.78 -13.11 -23.52
CA GLN A 220 -9.12 -14.17 -24.30
C GLN A 220 -8.03 -14.91 -23.51
N THR A 221 -7.52 -14.30 -22.43
CA THR A 221 -6.38 -14.83 -21.64
C THR A 221 -6.79 -15.51 -20.35
N THR A 222 -7.99 -15.22 -19.85
CA THR A 222 -8.50 -15.69 -18.57
C THR A 222 -10.02 -15.76 -18.59
N ASP A 223 -10.58 -16.74 -17.88
CA ASP A 223 -12.03 -16.90 -17.72
C ASP A 223 -12.66 -15.70 -17.00
N ARG A 224 -11.91 -15.06 -16.10
CA ARG A 224 -12.36 -13.91 -15.34
C ARG A 224 -11.27 -12.85 -15.25
N VAL A 225 -11.55 -11.69 -15.81
CA VAL A 225 -10.68 -10.51 -15.69
C VAL A 225 -10.63 -10.08 -14.22
N PRO A 226 -9.43 -9.95 -13.61
CA PRO A 226 -9.31 -9.47 -12.25
C PRO A 226 -9.98 -8.11 -12.05
N ILE A 227 -10.55 -7.92 -10.87
CA ILE A 227 -11.21 -6.67 -10.48
C ILE A 227 -10.16 -5.76 -9.83
N ASP A 228 -10.09 -4.54 -10.33
CA ASP A 228 -9.28 -3.45 -9.79
C ASP A 228 -9.71 -3.14 -8.34
N PRO A 229 -8.80 -3.24 -7.36
CA PRO A 229 -9.15 -3.12 -5.96
C PRO A 229 -9.57 -1.69 -5.57
N TYR A 230 -9.25 -0.69 -6.40
CA TYR A 230 -9.71 0.69 -6.18
C TYR A 230 -11.14 0.91 -6.66
N SER A 231 -11.39 0.63 -7.94
CA SER A 231 -12.64 1.00 -8.60
C SER A 231 -13.75 -0.05 -8.50
N GLY A 232 -13.41 -1.29 -8.15
CA GLY A 232 -14.34 -2.43 -8.20
C GLY A 232 -14.74 -2.84 -9.62
N LYS A 233 -14.09 -2.29 -10.65
CA LYS A 233 -14.30 -2.61 -12.07
C LYS A 233 -13.18 -3.52 -12.58
N PRO A 234 -13.36 -4.22 -13.71
CA PRO A 234 -12.27 -4.98 -14.32
C PRO A 234 -11.07 -4.08 -14.66
N PHE A 235 -9.86 -4.66 -14.62
CA PHE A 235 -8.66 -4.02 -15.16
C PHE A 235 -8.86 -3.64 -16.64
N GLN A 236 -8.24 -2.53 -17.03
CA GLN A 236 -8.31 -2.03 -18.37
C GLN A 236 -7.12 -2.52 -19.20
N TYR A 237 -7.32 -2.64 -20.51
CA TYR A 237 -6.34 -3.21 -21.43
C TYR A 237 -6.44 -2.59 -22.82
N ALA A 238 -5.29 -2.36 -23.44
CA ALA A 238 -5.19 -1.98 -24.83
C ALA A 238 -3.94 -2.62 -25.45
N SER A 239 -4.09 -3.22 -26.63
CA SER A 239 -2.98 -3.78 -27.41
C SER A 239 -2.69 -2.93 -28.65
N SER A 240 -1.45 -2.97 -29.12
CA SER A 240 -1.03 -2.49 -30.43
C SER A 240 -0.32 -3.63 -31.19
N SER A 241 0.20 -3.35 -32.38
CA SER A 241 1.02 -4.31 -33.12
C SER A 241 2.33 -4.65 -32.42
N ASN A 242 2.83 -3.73 -31.59
CA ASN A 242 4.17 -3.85 -31.00
C ASN A 242 4.12 -4.24 -29.54
N GLY A 243 3.06 -3.87 -28.80
CA GLY A 243 2.99 -4.13 -27.36
C GLY A 243 1.59 -3.99 -26.79
N PHE A 244 1.51 -3.83 -25.47
CA PHE A 244 0.23 -3.65 -24.77
C PHE A 244 0.38 -2.83 -23.49
N VAL A 245 -0.75 -2.32 -22.99
CA VAL A 245 -0.84 -1.58 -21.74
C VAL A 245 -1.97 -2.17 -20.90
N ILE A 246 -1.69 -2.41 -19.62
CA ILE A 246 -2.68 -2.79 -18.60
C ILE A 246 -2.70 -1.68 -17.55
N TRP A 247 -3.88 -1.29 -17.08
CA TRP A 247 -3.97 -0.29 -16.01
C TRP A 247 -5.16 -0.48 -15.07
N SER A 248 -4.94 -0.03 -13.83
CA SER A 248 -5.99 0.22 -12.84
C SER A 248 -6.58 1.62 -13.07
N LEU A 249 -7.86 1.81 -12.73
CA LEU A 249 -8.53 3.10 -12.82
C LEU A 249 -8.17 4.04 -11.67
N GLY A 250 -7.40 3.57 -10.69
CA GLY A 250 -6.99 4.33 -9.50
C GLY A 250 -8.14 4.64 -8.56
N GLN A 251 -7.84 5.35 -7.47
CA GLN A 251 -8.83 5.77 -6.48
C GLN A 251 -9.92 6.66 -7.07
N SER A 252 -9.59 7.47 -8.08
CA SER A 252 -10.57 8.30 -8.81
C SER A 252 -11.57 7.48 -9.62
N GLY A 253 -11.21 6.26 -10.02
CA GLY A 253 -12.00 5.45 -10.93
C GLY A 253 -12.04 5.98 -12.37
N GLN A 254 -11.17 6.95 -12.71
CA GLN A 254 -11.18 7.68 -13.98
C GLN A 254 -9.82 7.71 -14.69
N TYR A 255 -8.80 7.04 -14.15
CA TYR A 255 -7.46 7.10 -14.74
C TYR A 255 -7.43 6.56 -16.19
N ASN A 256 -6.83 7.36 -17.08
CA ASN A 256 -6.58 6.99 -18.48
C ASN A 256 -5.11 7.24 -18.84
N PRO A 257 -4.34 6.21 -19.24
CA PRO A 257 -2.92 6.36 -19.58
C PRO A 257 -2.64 7.24 -20.80
N GLN A 258 -3.64 7.53 -21.65
CA GLN A 258 -3.52 8.46 -22.78
C GLN A 258 -3.61 9.93 -22.34
N GLN A 259 -4.18 10.19 -21.15
CA GLN A 259 -4.38 11.52 -20.58
C GLN A 259 -3.44 11.78 -19.40
N ALA A 260 -2.44 10.91 -19.16
CA ALA A 260 -1.59 10.93 -17.96
C ALA A 260 -0.80 12.24 -17.76
N GLY A 261 -0.64 13.07 -18.78
CA GLY A 261 -0.08 14.42 -18.65
C GLY A 261 -1.01 15.43 -17.94
N LEU A 262 -2.30 15.14 -17.85
CA LEU A 262 -3.34 16.04 -17.32
C LEU A 262 -3.84 15.65 -15.92
N MET A 263 -3.71 14.38 -15.53
CA MET A 263 -4.15 13.90 -14.21
C MET A 263 -3.03 13.15 -13.49
N LYS A 264 -2.59 13.69 -12.34
CA LYS A 264 -1.68 13.02 -11.42
C LYS A 264 -2.46 12.14 -10.45
N ASP A 265 -3.11 11.07 -10.94
CA ASP A 265 -3.58 10.02 -10.03
C ASP A 265 -2.38 9.13 -9.68
N THR A 266 -1.71 9.45 -8.56
CA THR A 266 -0.53 8.69 -8.09
C THR A 266 -0.85 7.27 -7.65
N THR A 267 -2.13 6.90 -7.55
CA THR A 267 -2.58 5.55 -7.18
C THR A 267 -2.79 4.64 -8.38
N ALA A 268 -2.79 5.19 -9.59
CA ALA A 268 -2.97 4.42 -10.80
C ALA A 268 -1.76 3.52 -11.09
N ILE A 269 -2.02 2.23 -11.27
CA ILE A 269 -1.03 1.26 -11.71
C ILE A 269 -1.07 1.15 -13.23
N VAL A 270 0.09 1.21 -13.88
CA VAL A 270 0.23 0.99 -15.31
C VAL A 270 1.38 0.03 -15.57
N PHE A 271 1.07 -1.08 -16.22
CA PHE A 271 2.08 -1.96 -16.83
C PHE A 271 2.12 -1.68 -18.33
N ARG A 272 3.32 -1.45 -18.86
CA ARG A 272 3.56 -1.24 -20.29
C ARG A 272 4.54 -2.28 -20.79
N TYR A 273 4.12 -3.00 -21.81
CA TYR A 273 4.97 -3.92 -22.54
C TYR A 273 5.27 -3.35 -23.93
N PRO A 274 6.56 -3.25 -24.32
CA PRO A 274 6.96 -2.68 -25.61
C PRO A 274 6.55 -3.56 -26.79
#